data_AF-A0A126V0F3-F1
#
_entry.id   AF-A0A126V0F3-F1
#
_cell.length_a   1.000
_cell.length_b   1.000
_cell.length_c   1.000
_cell.angle_alpha   90.00
_cell.angle_beta   90.00
_cell.angle_gamma   90.00
#
_symmetry.space_group_name_H-M   'P 1'
#
loop_
_entity.id
_entity.type
_entity.pdbx_description
1 polymer ?
#
loop_
_entity_poly.entity_id
_entity_poly.type
_entity_poly.pdbx_seq_one_letter_code
_entity_poly.pdbx_strand_id
1 'polypeptide(L)'
;MQSAKSTPSTEPKVWSLRTLTLVFYPFCATAAAINLFMVFLLLQALGVPAISPVTALWFGVITGPVLSWMAGKWVLRLILEASPKNA
;
A
#
# COMPACT_ATOMS: atom_id res chain seq x y z
N MET A 1 12.01 19.93 -42.43
CA MET A 1 11.90 19.68 -40.98
C MET A 1 10.99 18.48 -40.77
N GLN A 2 11.53 17.27 -40.75
CA GLN A 2 10.74 16.06 -40.46
C GLN A 2 10.59 15.92 -38.94
N SER A 3 9.35 16.01 -38.48
CA SER A 3 8.94 15.72 -37.11
C SER A 3 9.23 14.25 -36.83
N ALA A 4 10.23 13.97 -35.98
CA ALA A 4 10.57 12.61 -35.58
C ALA A 4 9.39 12.02 -34.80
N LYS A 5 8.62 11.16 -35.48
CA LYS A 5 7.56 10.35 -34.88
C LYS A 5 8.23 9.41 -33.88
N SER A 6 8.09 9.69 -32.59
CA SER A 6 8.60 8.83 -31.52
C SER A 6 8.00 7.44 -31.66
N THR A 7 8.85 6.46 -31.93
CA THR A 7 8.49 5.05 -31.88
C THR A 7 7.98 4.74 -30.46
N PRO A 8 6.83 4.05 -30.31
CA PRO A 8 6.36 3.65 -28.99
C PRO A 8 7.41 2.71 -28.40
N SER A 9 8.03 3.12 -27.29
CA SER A 9 8.99 2.29 -26.57
C SER A 9 8.26 1.05 -26.07
N THR A 10 8.71 -0.13 -26.52
CA THR A 10 8.25 -1.45 -26.07
C THR A 10 8.75 -1.80 -24.65
N GLU A 11 9.27 -0.83 -23.91
CA GLU A 11 9.74 -1.02 -22.54
C GLU A 11 8.55 -1.19 -21.59
N PRO A 12 8.57 -2.22 -20.72
CA PRO A 12 7.52 -2.43 -19.74
C PRO A 12 7.45 -1.22 -18.80
N LYS A 13 6.29 -0.55 -18.78
CA LYS A 13 6.05 0.62 -17.92
C LYS A 13 6.04 0.20 -16.44
N VAL A 14 7.13 0.48 -15.74
CA VAL A 14 7.21 0.28 -14.28
C VAL A 14 6.26 1.26 -13.58
N TRP A 15 5.46 0.77 -12.63
CA TRP A 15 4.53 1.61 -11.87
C TRP A 15 5.28 2.53 -10.90
N SER A 16 4.82 3.77 -10.78
CA SER A 16 5.39 4.72 -9.82
C SER A 16 5.04 4.35 -8.37
N LEU A 17 5.88 4.74 -7.41
CA LEU A 17 5.61 4.54 -5.98
C LEU A 17 4.27 5.17 -5.56
N ARG A 18 3.92 6.33 -6.13
CA ARG A 18 2.65 7.02 -5.83
C ARG A 18 1.46 6.18 -6.30
N THR A 19 1.56 5.61 -7.51
CA THR A 19 0.53 4.71 -8.05
C THR A 19 0.35 3.48 -7.16
N LEU A 20 1.44 2.81 -6.78
CA LEU A 20 1.40 1.65 -5.88
C LEU A 20 0.80 2.00 -4.51
N THR A 21 1.20 3.15 -3.94
CA THR A 21 0.68 3.62 -2.64
C THR A 21 -0.83 3.85 -2.69
N LEU A 22 -1.34 4.49 -3.75
CA LEU A 22 -2.78 4.74 -3.91
C LEU A 22 -3.58 3.44 -4.12
N VAL A 23 -3.05 2.51 -4.90
CA VAL A 23 -3.69 1.21 -5.14
C VAL A 23 -3.76 0.38 -3.86
N PHE A 24 -2.69 0.38 -3.05
CA PHE A 24 -2.68 -0.36 -1.78
C PHE A 24 -3.44 0.34 -0.64
N TYR A 25 -3.73 1.63 -0.76
CA TYR A 25 -4.42 2.40 0.29
C TYR A 25 -5.68 1.73 0.87
N PRO A 26 -6.71 1.38 0.07
CA PRO A 26 -7.91 0.77 0.63
C PRO A 26 -7.59 -0.55 1.34
N PHE A 27 -6.66 -1.35 0.81
CA PHE A 27 -6.29 -2.63 1.42
C PHE A 27 -5.56 -2.44 2.75
N CYS A 28 -4.53 -1.60 2.78
CA CYS A 28 -3.74 -1.36 3.99
C CYS A 28 -4.54 -0.62 5.07
N ALA A 29 -5.38 0.35 4.70
CA ALA A 29 -6.24 1.06 5.65
C ALA A 29 -7.26 0.11 6.30
N THR A 30 -7.94 -0.72 5.50
CA THR A 30 -8.89 -1.71 6.01
C THR A 30 -8.21 -2.79 6.84
N ALA A 31 -7.06 -3.32 6.40
CA ALA A 31 -6.29 -4.29 7.17
C ALA A 31 -5.86 -3.71 8.52
N ALA A 32 -5.39 -2.48 8.56
CA ALA A 32 -5.02 -1.80 9.80
C ALA A 32 -6.22 -1.64 10.75
N ALA A 33 -7.37 -1.20 10.23
CA ALA A 33 -8.59 -1.05 11.03
C ALA A 33 -9.04 -2.38 11.65
N ILE A 34 -9.15 -3.43 10.82
CA ILE A 34 -9.59 -4.75 11.27
C ILE A 34 -8.60 -5.33 12.28
N ASN A 35 -7.30 -5.28 11.99
CA ASN A 35 -6.28 -5.84 12.88
C ASN A 35 -6.25 -5.10 14.22
N LEU A 36 -6.38 -3.76 14.21
CA LEU A 36 -6.43 -2.98 15.45
C LEU A 36 -7.67 -3.33 16.27
N PHE A 37 -8.84 -3.43 15.63
CA PHE A 37 -10.07 -3.85 16.31
C PHE A 37 -9.91 -5.25 16.93
N MET A 38 -9.40 -6.22 16.17
CA MET A 38 -9.17 -7.58 16.65
C MET A 38 -8.16 -7.63 17.80
N VAL A 39 -7.07 -6.86 17.73
CA VAL A 39 -6.10 -6.75 18.84
C VAL A 39 -6.79 -6.27 20.11
N PHE A 40 -7.65 -5.26 20.02
CA PHE A 40 -8.39 -4.77 21.18
C PHE A 40 -9.45 -5.74 21.71
N LEU A 41 -10.03 -6.60 20.85
CA LEU A 41 -10.85 -7.73 21.31
C LEU A 41 -10.02 -8.75 22.09
N LEU A 42 -8.81 -9.09 21.60
CA LEU A 42 -7.92 -10.02 22.30
C LEU A 42 -7.46 -9.46 23.65
N LEU A 43 -7.15 -8.16 23.71
CA LEU A 43 -6.73 -7.49 24.94
C LEU A 43 -7.84 -7.43 26.01
N GLN A 44 -9.10 -7.71 25.67
CA GLN A 44 -10.17 -7.88 26.68
C GLN A 44 -9.86 -9.01 27.67
N ALA A 45 -9.13 -10.05 27.23
CA ALA A 45 -8.66 -11.13 28.12
C ALA A 45 -7.73 -10.61 29.23
N LEU A 46 -7.11 -9.45 29.03
CA LEU A 46 -6.23 -8.78 29.98
C LEU A 46 -6.92 -7.61 30.71
N GLY A 47 -8.25 -7.46 30.56
CA GLY A 47 -9.02 -6.37 31.17
C GLY A 47 -8.97 -5.04 30.42
N VAL A 48 -8.37 -4.98 29.24
CA VAL A 48 -8.36 -3.76 28.41
C VAL A 48 -9.70 -3.65 27.66
N PRO A 49 -10.41 -2.50 27.72
CA PRO A 49 -11.66 -2.35 26.99
C PRO A 49 -11.43 -2.34 25.47
N ALA A 50 -12.36 -2.94 24.71
CA ALA A 50 -12.28 -2.90 23.26
C ALA A 50 -12.61 -1.49 22.72
N ILE A 51 -11.96 -1.11 21.63
CA ILE A 51 -12.31 0.09 20.88
C ILE A 51 -13.55 -0.15 20.01
N SER A 52 -14.30 0.92 19.72
CA SER A 52 -15.43 0.82 18.79
C SER A 52 -14.96 0.55 17.36
N PRO A 53 -15.78 -0.12 16.51
CA PRO A 53 -15.46 -0.32 15.09
C PRO A 53 -15.20 1.00 14.34
N VAL A 54 -15.94 2.07 14.68
CA VAL A 54 -15.76 3.40 14.08
C VAL A 54 -14.42 4.00 14.47
N THR A 55 -14.00 3.85 15.73
CA THR A 55 -12.67 4.28 16.19
C THR A 55 -11.57 3.54 15.43
N ALA A 56 -11.70 2.22 15.27
CA ALA A 56 -10.74 1.42 14.52
C ALA A 56 -10.63 1.85 13.05
N LEU A 57 -11.76 2.17 12.40
CA LEU A 57 -11.78 2.72 11.05
C LEU A 57 -11.01 4.03 10.94
N TRP A 58 -11.18 4.96 11.89
CA TRP A 58 -10.43 6.22 11.90
C TRP A 58 -8.92 5.99 12.01
N PHE A 59 -8.49 5.09 12.90
CA PHE A 59 -7.08 4.70 12.98
C PHE A 59 -6.59 4.08 11.67
N GLY A 60 -7.38 3.23 11.02
CA GLY A 60 -7.05 2.66 9.72
C GLY A 60 -6.90 3.71 8.62
N VAL A 61 -7.79 4.71 8.56
CA VAL A 61 -7.72 5.83 7.61
C VAL A 61 -6.46 6.65 7.81
N ILE A 62 -6.07 6.93 9.06
CA ILE A 62 -4.89 7.73 9.41
C ILE A 62 -3.58 6.97 9.18
N THR A 63 -3.53 5.69 9.56
CA THR A 63 -2.31 4.85 9.45
C THR A 63 -2.14 4.24 8.07
N GLY A 64 -3.24 4.09 7.33
CA GLY A 64 -3.29 3.56 5.97
C GLY A 64 -2.28 4.16 5.00
N PRO A 65 -2.08 5.50 4.92
CA PRO A 65 -1.14 6.10 3.98
C PRO A 65 0.30 5.68 4.26
N VAL A 66 0.69 5.63 5.54
CA VAL A 66 2.03 5.21 5.98
C VAL A 66 2.26 3.75 5.61
N LEU A 67 1.30 2.87 5.95
CA LEU A 67 1.40 1.44 5.66
C LEU A 67 1.41 1.16 4.15
N SER A 68 0.61 1.89 3.39
CA SER A 68 0.52 1.74 1.93
C SER A 68 1.79 2.22 1.24
N TRP A 69 2.42 3.27 1.75
CA TRP A 69 3.71 3.72 1.25
C TRP A 69 4.79 2.67 1.53
N MET A 70 4.81 2.07 2.73
CA MET A 70 5.74 0.99 3.07
C MET A 70 5.53 -0.23 2.14
N ALA A 71 4.28 -0.65 1.94
CA ALA A 71 3.92 -1.75 1.05
C ALA A 71 4.30 -1.43 -0.40
N GLY A 72 3.96 -0.24 -0.90
CA GLY A 72 4.31 0.21 -2.24
C GLY A 72 5.82 0.25 -2.46
N LYS A 73 6.60 0.67 -1.46
CA LYS A 73 8.07 0.69 -1.54
C LYS A 73 8.65 -0.73 -1.58
N TRP A 74 8.09 -1.66 -0.82
CA TRP A 74 8.48 -3.06 -0.85
C TRP A 74 8.16 -3.71 -2.20
N VAL A 75 6.93 -3.56 -2.69
CA VAL A 75 6.53 -4.10 -4.00
C VAL A 75 7.33 -3.49 -5.14
N LEU A 76 7.59 -2.17 -5.12
CA LEU A 76 8.41 -1.52 -6.14
C LEU A 76 9.83 -2.11 -6.19
N ARG A 77 10.43 -2.40 -5.03
CA ARG A 77 11.73 -3.08 -4.98
C ARG A 77 11.70 -4.46 -5.63
N LEU A 78 10.65 -5.25 -5.37
CA LEU A 78 10.47 -6.57 -5.99
C LEU A 78 10.29 -6.47 -7.50
N ILE A 79 9.52 -5.49 -7.98
CA ILE A 79 9.36 -5.24 -9.43
C ILE A 79 10.71 -4.91 -10.06
N LEU A 80 11.50 -4.03 -9.44
CA LEU A 80 12.81 -3.65 -9.95
C LEU A 80 13.84 -4.79 -9.89
N GLU A 81 13.70 -5.72 -8.94
CA GLU A 81 14.54 -6.91 -8.85
C GLU A 81 14.18 -7.96 -9.89
N ALA A 82 12.89 -8.10 -10.21
CA ALA A 82 12.38 -9.01 -11.24
C ALA A 82 12.55 -8.46 -12.66
N SER A 83 12.63 -7.13 -12.83
CA SER A 83 12.94 -6.52 -14.12
C SER A 83 14.31 -7.03 -14.60
N PRO A 84 14.40 -7.60 -15.81
CA PRO A 84 15.66 -8.12 -16.32
C PRO A 84 16.68 -6.99 -16.34
N LYS A 85 17.68 -7.07 -15.45
CA LYS A 85 18.91 -6.33 -15.61
C LYS A 85 19.54 -6.91 -16.89
N ASN A 86 19.73 -6.08 -17.92
CA ASN A 86 20.44 -6.36 -19.18
C ASN A 86 19.57 -6.83 -20.38
N ALA A 87 18.80 -5.93 -20.99
CA ALA A 87 18.46 -6.01 -22.41
C ALA A 87 19.26 -4.94 -23.18
#